data_AF-A0A837NJH0-F1
#
_entry.id   AF-A0A837NJH0-F1
#
_cell.length_a   1.000
_cell.length_b   1.000
_cell.length_c   1.000
_cell.angle_alpha   90.00
_cell.angle_beta   90.00
_cell.angle_gamma   90.00
#
_symmetry.space_group_name_H-M   'P 1'
#
loop_
_entity.id
_entity.type
_entity.pdbx_description
1 polymer ?
#
loop_
_entity_poly.entity_id
_entity_poly.type
_entity_poly.pdbx_seq_one_letter_code
_entity_poly.pdbx_strand_id
1 'polypeptide(L)'
;MVSVFISGRPMYVNPELNASDAFVAAWLPGSEGQGVADVIVADESGEARYPITGKLPFSWPADPSQGRLNADQDGYEPLLELGFGLSYGDESTLSNDLPTDFADQDALAEMAIFDRAPQSPWQLQIFNEEQRTAVTSSVQEIDSLFSTTFDDQVQEDAREFVFDGSGMAGFSFISPFSRDLRAFAGEIGALTLSYKVDHLPKQPVYLQMNCLSGECQVKIDVQQQLQQAQPGEWATLSLSLQCLQDAGLDTAAVGEVFSLSHAGNLSFSIRDIRLVAEQAEAAKTVCLN
;
A
#
# COMPACT_ATOMS: atom_id res chain seq x y z
N MET A 1 22.21 27.51 3.67
CA MET A 1 21.55 26.79 2.58
C MET A 1 20.07 27.12 2.58
N VAL A 2 19.53 27.53 1.43
CA VAL A 2 18.08 27.68 1.23
C VAL A 2 17.60 26.47 0.45
N SER A 3 16.69 25.69 1.04
CA SER A 3 16.10 24.50 0.43
C SER A 3 14.77 24.85 -0.21
N VAL A 4 14.61 24.50 -1.49
CA VAL A 4 13.33 24.61 -2.21
C VAL A 4 12.77 23.20 -2.38
N PHE A 5 11.73 22.89 -1.64
CA PHE A 5 11.14 21.56 -1.56
C PHE A 5 9.91 21.45 -2.48
N ILE A 6 9.99 20.52 -3.43
CA ILE A 6 8.97 20.27 -4.45
C ILE A 6 8.26 18.96 -4.09
N SER A 7 6.98 19.05 -3.73
CA SER A 7 6.17 17.89 -3.34
C SER A 7 4.69 18.09 -3.63
N GLY A 8 3.95 16.99 -3.79
CA GLY A 8 2.48 17.03 -3.93
C GLY A 8 1.71 17.07 -2.60
N ARG A 9 2.40 16.93 -1.47
CA ARG A 9 1.85 16.85 -0.11
C ARG A 9 2.91 17.16 0.95
N PRO A 10 2.54 17.53 2.19
CA PRO A 10 3.47 17.55 3.31
C PRO A 10 4.13 16.18 3.50
N MET A 11 5.40 16.17 3.88
CA MET A 11 6.14 14.96 4.22
C MET A 11 6.93 15.21 5.51
N TYR A 12 7.21 14.14 6.25
CA TYR A 12 8.18 14.19 7.33
C TYR A 12 9.56 14.54 6.75
N VAL A 13 10.13 15.67 7.16
CA VAL A 13 11.39 16.24 6.64
C VAL A 13 12.20 16.94 7.74
N ASN A 14 12.07 16.52 9.00
CA ASN A 14 12.81 17.12 10.11
C ASN A 14 14.34 17.09 9.89
N PRO A 15 14.95 16.01 9.34
CA PRO A 15 16.38 16.00 9.04
C PRO A 15 16.78 17.08 8.03
N GLU A 16 15.98 17.27 6.97
CA GLU A 16 16.23 18.28 5.95
C GLU A 16 15.97 19.70 6.47
N LEU A 17 14.97 19.89 7.33
CA LEU A 17 14.71 21.15 8.01
C LEU A 17 15.90 21.55 8.90
N ASN A 18 16.42 20.63 9.71
CA ASN A 18 17.60 20.87 10.55
C ASN A 18 18.86 21.18 9.72
N ALA A 19 18.98 20.63 8.51
CA ALA A 19 20.10 20.88 7.60
C ALA A 19 19.97 22.17 6.78
N SER A 20 18.84 22.89 6.90
CA SER A 20 18.53 24.08 6.09
C SER A 20 18.51 25.35 6.94
N ASP A 21 19.11 26.43 6.45
CA ASP A 21 18.98 27.76 7.09
C ASP A 21 17.61 28.40 6.77
N ALA A 22 17.03 28.02 5.62
CA ALA A 22 15.66 28.35 5.24
C ALA A 22 15.08 27.21 4.39
N PHE A 23 13.78 26.95 4.52
CA PHE A 23 13.09 25.89 3.82
C PHE A 23 11.78 26.41 3.20
N VAL A 24 11.62 26.23 1.89
CA VAL A 24 10.45 26.71 1.13
C VAL A 24 9.70 25.53 0.55
N ALA A 25 8.47 25.32 1.00
CA ALA A 25 7.54 24.39 0.36
C ALA A 25 6.95 25.03 -0.91
N ALA A 26 7.46 24.63 -2.08
CA ALA A 26 7.06 25.18 -3.38
C ALA A 26 5.97 24.36 -4.08
N TRP A 27 5.55 23.23 -3.48
CA TRP A 27 4.53 22.33 -4.01
C TRP A 27 4.86 21.83 -5.43
N LEU A 28 3.87 21.77 -6.32
CA LEU A 28 4.03 21.49 -7.75
C LEU A 28 3.76 22.79 -8.55
N PRO A 29 4.75 23.67 -8.71
CA PRO A 29 4.54 25.04 -9.21
C PRO A 29 4.21 25.15 -10.71
N GLY A 30 4.24 24.04 -11.46
CA GLY A 30 3.94 24.03 -12.89
C GLY A 30 5.08 24.58 -13.75
N SER A 31 4.74 25.16 -14.91
CA SER A 31 5.72 25.64 -15.90
C SER A 31 6.43 26.92 -15.49
N GLU A 32 5.83 27.73 -14.62
CA GLU A 32 6.29 29.09 -14.29
C GLU A 32 7.28 29.10 -13.12
N GLY A 33 8.36 28.33 -13.23
CA GLY A 33 9.38 28.20 -12.18
C GLY A 33 10.06 29.52 -11.77
N GLN A 34 9.99 30.55 -12.62
CA GLN A 34 10.47 31.90 -12.29
C GLN A 34 9.76 32.49 -11.07
N GLY A 35 8.50 32.13 -10.82
CA GLY A 35 7.76 32.59 -9.64
C GLY A 35 8.42 32.22 -8.31
N VAL A 36 9.22 31.13 -8.28
CA VAL A 36 10.02 30.78 -7.10
C VAL A 36 11.16 31.78 -6.89
N ALA A 37 11.87 32.14 -7.97
CA ALA A 37 12.96 33.11 -7.91
C ALA A 37 12.48 34.53 -7.58
N ASP A 38 11.31 34.90 -8.11
CA ASP A 38 10.65 36.18 -7.84
C ASP A 38 10.40 36.42 -6.34
N VAL A 39 10.25 35.36 -5.55
CA VAL A 39 10.07 35.46 -4.11
C VAL A 39 11.44 35.34 -3.42
N ILE A 40 12.22 34.30 -3.71
CA ILE A 40 13.44 33.99 -2.93
C ILE A 40 14.61 34.95 -3.22
N VAL A 41 14.67 35.56 -4.41
CA VAL A 41 15.81 36.37 -4.85
C VAL A 41 15.43 37.85 -4.90
N ALA A 42 16.23 38.66 -4.20
CA ALA A 42 16.08 40.11 -4.21
C ALA A 42 16.22 40.72 -5.62
N ASP A 43 15.73 41.94 -5.78
CA ASP A 43 15.98 42.74 -6.96
C ASP A 43 17.39 43.36 -6.97
N GLU A 44 17.67 44.17 -7.99
CA GLU A 44 18.96 44.84 -8.14
C GLU A 44 19.25 45.86 -7.03
N SER A 45 18.22 46.32 -6.31
CA SER A 45 18.35 47.22 -5.16
C SER A 45 18.55 46.48 -3.83
N GLY A 46 18.47 45.14 -3.85
CA GLY A 46 18.57 44.30 -2.66
C GLY A 46 17.24 44.14 -1.91
N GLU A 47 16.13 44.61 -2.50
CA GLU A 47 14.79 44.53 -1.90
C GLU A 47 14.04 43.30 -2.40
N ALA A 48 13.11 42.79 -1.60
CA ALA A 48 12.25 41.69 -2.01
C ALA A 48 11.34 42.12 -3.17
N ARG A 49 11.34 41.38 -4.28
CA ARG A 49 10.48 41.69 -5.45
C ARG A 49 9.00 41.49 -5.13
N TYR A 50 8.69 40.42 -4.40
CA TYR A 50 7.33 40.06 -3.98
C TYR A 50 7.31 39.51 -2.55
N PRO A 51 6.25 39.78 -1.77
CA PRO A 51 6.11 39.23 -0.42
C PRO A 51 5.76 37.73 -0.43
N ILE A 52 6.20 36.99 0.59
CA ILE A 52 5.68 35.64 0.88
C ILE A 52 4.30 35.76 1.54
N THR A 53 3.27 35.24 0.88
CA THR A 53 1.88 35.26 1.36
C THR A 53 1.28 33.87 1.55
N GLY A 54 1.95 32.81 1.08
CA GLY A 54 1.47 31.44 1.15
C GLY A 54 1.26 30.99 2.59
N LYS A 55 0.13 30.33 2.84
CA LYS A 55 -0.19 29.67 4.11
C LYS A 55 -0.50 28.21 3.83
N LEU A 56 -0.13 27.33 4.75
CA LEU A 56 -0.27 25.89 4.59
C LEU A 56 -1.75 25.51 4.39
N PRO A 57 -2.12 24.88 3.27
CA PRO A 57 -3.46 24.33 3.08
C PRO A 57 -3.61 22.92 3.68
N PHE A 58 -2.52 22.36 4.21
CA PHE A 58 -2.46 21.07 4.91
C PHE A 58 -1.50 21.18 6.10
N SER A 59 -1.85 20.55 7.22
CA SER A 59 -0.96 20.41 8.38
C SER A 59 0.34 19.70 8.00
N TRP A 60 1.46 20.11 8.58
CA TRP A 60 2.77 19.48 8.35
C TRP A 60 3.08 18.47 9.47
N PRO A 61 3.46 17.23 9.15
CA PRO A 61 3.73 16.21 10.15
C PRO A 61 4.99 16.51 10.98
N ALA A 62 4.94 16.23 12.27
CA ALA A 62 6.08 16.22 13.19
C ALA A 62 6.84 14.90 13.21
N ASP A 63 6.14 13.81 12.87
CA ASP A 63 6.62 12.44 12.94
C ASP A 63 6.21 11.65 11.68
N PRO A 64 7.02 10.66 11.22
CA PRO A 64 6.73 9.87 10.03
C PRO A 64 5.43 9.06 10.07
N SER A 65 4.91 8.68 11.23
CA SER A 65 3.65 7.91 11.40
C SER A 65 2.38 8.73 11.18
N GLN A 66 2.46 10.06 11.15
CA GLN A 66 1.30 10.96 11.04
C GLN A 66 0.71 11.00 9.60
N GLY A 67 0.17 9.87 9.13
CA GLY A 67 -0.41 9.73 7.79
C GLY A 67 -1.78 10.38 7.59
N ARG A 68 -2.55 10.58 8.66
CA ARG A 68 -3.75 11.42 8.71
C ARG A 68 -3.58 12.47 9.81
N LEU A 69 -3.59 13.75 9.43
CA LEU A 69 -3.30 14.87 10.33
C LEU A 69 -4.18 16.08 10.00
N ASN A 70 -5.42 16.06 10.46
CA ASN A 70 -6.41 17.11 10.22
C ASN A 70 -6.78 17.84 11.53
N ALA A 71 -7.06 19.14 11.43
CA ALA A 71 -7.28 20.01 12.58
C ALA A 71 -8.54 19.68 13.41
N ASP A 72 -9.41 18.82 12.91
CA ASP A 72 -10.63 18.34 13.58
C ASP A 72 -10.43 17.05 14.38
N GLN A 73 -9.20 16.49 14.40
CA GLN A 73 -8.90 15.23 15.07
C GLN A 73 -8.48 15.42 16.53
N ASP A 74 -8.89 14.48 17.38
CA ASP A 74 -8.36 14.36 18.74
C ASP A 74 -6.85 14.01 18.67
N GLY A 75 -6.03 14.72 19.45
CA GLY A 75 -4.57 14.55 19.42
C GLY A 75 -3.87 15.23 18.23
N TYR A 76 -4.45 16.31 17.70
CA TYR A 76 -3.85 17.12 16.63
C TYR A 76 -2.57 17.82 17.12
N GLU A 77 -1.42 17.21 16.83
CA GLU A 77 -0.08 17.70 17.18
C GLU A 77 0.84 17.76 15.94
N PRO A 78 0.58 18.69 14.99
CA PRO A 78 1.43 18.86 13.82
C PRO A 78 2.74 19.56 14.17
N LEU A 79 3.76 19.43 13.31
CA LEU A 79 4.94 20.29 13.38
C LEU A 79 4.58 21.73 13.05
N LEU A 80 3.80 21.90 11.97
CA LEU A 80 3.28 23.18 11.51
C LEU A 80 1.78 23.04 11.26
N GLU A 81 0.99 23.85 11.94
CA GLU A 81 -0.47 23.81 11.88
C GLU A 81 -1.01 24.22 10.49
N LEU A 82 -2.25 23.81 10.21
CA LEU A 82 -3.00 24.31 9.07
C LEU A 82 -3.04 25.85 9.12
N GLY A 83 -2.71 26.49 8.00
CA GLY A 83 -2.63 27.94 7.90
C GLY A 83 -1.30 28.55 8.36
N PHE A 84 -0.32 27.77 8.80
CA PHE A 84 1.03 28.27 9.09
C PHE A 84 1.73 28.80 7.84
N GLY A 85 2.63 29.77 8.02
CA GLY A 85 3.54 30.24 6.97
C GLY A 85 4.22 31.53 7.41
N LEU A 86 5.52 31.64 7.22
CA LEU A 86 6.29 32.84 7.59
C LEU A 86 6.35 33.82 6.43
N SER A 87 6.35 35.11 6.76
CA SER A 87 6.64 36.23 5.87
C SER A 87 8.03 36.81 6.17
N TYR A 88 8.52 37.72 5.33
CA TYR A 88 9.82 38.36 5.58
C TYR A 88 9.80 39.16 6.87
N GLY A 89 10.85 38.98 7.67
CA GLY A 89 11.00 39.64 8.97
C GLY A 89 10.30 38.93 10.12
N ASP A 90 9.51 37.88 9.85
CA ASP A 90 8.99 37.02 10.91
C ASP A 90 10.15 36.22 11.54
N GLU A 91 10.09 36.04 12.85
CA GLU A 91 10.99 35.11 13.55
C GLU A 91 10.51 33.68 13.33
N SER A 92 11.45 32.75 13.11
CA SER A 92 11.12 31.34 13.02
C SER A 92 10.60 30.83 14.36
N THR A 93 9.47 30.13 14.34
CA THR A 93 8.93 29.42 15.50
C THR A 93 9.43 27.98 15.60
N LEU A 94 10.21 27.52 14.62
CA LEU A 94 10.78 26.17 14.58
C LEU A 94 12.13 26.11 15.29
N SER A 95 12.35 25.04 16.06
CA SER A 95 13.67 24.69 16.58
C SER A 95 14.63 24.33 15.43
N ASN A 96 15.91 24.64 15.57
CA ASN A 96 16.98 24.17 14.67
C ASN A 96 17.46 22.74 15.02
N ASP A 97 16.87 22.15 16.06
CA ASP A 97 17.13 20.79 16.53
C ASP A 97 15.79 20.06 16.67
N LEU A 98 15.11 19.88 15.54
CA LEU A 98 13.91 19.06 15.48
C LEU A 98 14.28 17.59 15.76
N PRO A 99 13.42 16.83 16.45
CA PRO A 99 13.64 15.39 16.61
C PRO A 99 13.85 14.74 15.23
N THR A 100 14.90 13.95 15.12
CA THR A 100 15.20 13.13 13.93
C THR A 100 15.33 11.65 14.27
N ASP A 101 15.54 11.36 15.56
CA ASP A 101 15.54 10.01 16.13
C ASP A 101 14.09 9.54 16.36
N PHE A 102 13.34 9.53 15.26
CA PHE A 102 12.26 8.56 15.15
C PHE A 102 12.96 7.30 14.66
N ALA A 103 13.61 6.59 15.59
CA ALA A 103 13.79 5.16 15.42
C ALA A 103 12.47 4.64 14.87
N ASP A 104 12.49 3.95 13.72
CA ASP A 104 11.32 3.29 13.14
C ASP A 104 10.45 2.83 14.30
N GLN A 105 9.37 3.57 14.62
CA GLN A 105 8.47 3.16 15.69
C GLN A 105 7.70 2.01 15.09
N ASP A 106 8.34 0.84 15.01
CA ASP A 106 7.91 -0.39 14.36
C ASP A 106 6.68 -0.16 13.51
N ALA A 107 6.82 0.67 12.47
CA ALA A 107 5.79 0.80 11.48
C ALA A 107 5.87 -0.54 10.80
N LEU A 108 5.07 -1.49 11.32
CA LEU A 108 5.09 -2.90 10.94
C LEU A 108 5.26 -2.89 9.44
N ALA A 109 6.41 -3.35 8.95
CA ALA A 109 6.71 -3.16 7.55
C ALA A 109 5.58 -3.86 6.79
N GLU A 110 4.79 -3.07 6.08
CA GLU A 110 3.57 -3.51 5.43
C GLU A 110 3.71 -3.25 3.93
N MET A 111 3.30 -4.21 3.13
CA MET A 111 3.27 -4.08 1.68
C MET A 111 1.88 -4.46 1.18
N ALA A 112 1.10 -3.46 0.82
CA ALA A 112 -0.18 -3.66 0.19
C ALA A 112 0.02 -4.29 -1.21
N ILE A 113 -0.77 -5.33 -1.48
CA ILE A 113 -0.88 -6.01 -2.78
C ILE A 113 -2.19 -5.58 -3.45
N PHE A 114 -3.26 -5.55 -2.66
CA PHE A 114 -4.56 -5.01 -3.02
C PHE A 114 -5.08 -4.19 -1.85
N ASP A 115 -5.34 -2.90 -2.09
CA ASP A 115 -6.05 -2.01 -1.16
C ASP A 115 -6.90 -1.09 -2.04
N ARG A 116 -8.20 -1.38 -2.12
CA ARG A 116 -9.18 -0.83 -3.09
C ARG A 116 -8.91 -1.19 -4.55
N ALA A 117 -7.66 -1.17 -4.96
CA ALA A 117 -7.16 -1.52 -6.27
C ALA A 117 -5.81 -2.27 -6.13
N PRO A 118 -5.35 -2.96 -7.19
CA PRO A 118 -4.00 -3.51 -7.23
C PRO A 118 -2.96 -2.41 -6.98
N GLN A 119 -2.05 -2.63 -6.03
CA GLN A 119 -1.04 -1.66 -5.65
C GLN A 119 0.26 -1.90 -6.43
N SER A 120 0.93 -0.84 -6.87
CA SER A 120 2.21 -0.96 -7.56
C SER A 120 3.23 -1.70 -6.67
N PRO A 121 4.05 -2.64 -7.20
CA PRO A 121 4.22 -3.00 -8.61
C PRO A 121 3.32 -4.16 -9.09
N TRP A 122 2.31 -4.52 -8.31
CA TRP A 122 1.47 -5.70 -8.54
C TRP A 122 0.41 -5.43 -9.61
N GLN A 123 0.36 -6.34 -10.58
CA GLN A 123 -0.62 -6.33 -11.65
C GLN A 123 -1.57 -7.49 -11.43
N LEU A 124 -2.87 -7.18 -11.37
CA LEU A 124 -3.91 -8.20 -11.30
C LEU A 124 -4.11 -8.85 -12.66
N GLN A 125 -4.13 -10.18 -12.67
CA GLN A 125 -4.49 -10.99 -13.83
C GLN A 125 -5.57 -11.99 -13.45
N ILE A 126 -6.40 -12.37 -14.42
CA ILE A 126 -7.27 -13.55 -14.36
C ILE A 126 -6.81 -14.57 -15.39
N PHE A 127 -6.98 -15.85 -15.10
CA PHE A 127 -6.52 -16.94 -15.94
C PHE A 127 -7.40 -18.19 -15.84
N ASN A 128 -7.32 -19.02 -16.87
CA ASN A 128 -7.83 -20.39 -16.91
C ASN A 128 -6.77 -21.29 -17.57
N GLU A 129 -7.14 -22.51 -17.98
CA GLU A 129 -6.21 -23.45 -18.64
C GLU A 129 -5.72 -22.97 -20.03
N GLU A 130 -6.46 -22.08 -20.70
CA GLU A 130 -6.21 -21.66 -22.08
C GLU A 130 -5.53 -20.28 -22.19
N GLN A 131 -5.88 -19.36 -21.30
CA GLN A 131 -5.46 -17.96 -21.38
C GLN A 131 -5.24 -17.31 -20.01
N ARG A 132 -4.43 -16.25 -20.03
CA ARG A 132 -4.17 -15.36 -18.91
C ARG A 132 -4.19 -13.92 -19.42
N THR A 133 -4.93 -13.05 -18.75
CA THR A 133 -5.10 -11.65 -19.17
C THR A 133 -5.00 -10.70 -17.98
N ALA A 134 -4.50 -9.49 -18.23
CA ALA A 134 -4.49 -8.42 -17.24
C ALA A 134 -5.90 -7.87 -17.02
N VAL A 135 -6.24 -7.59 -15.77
CA VAL A 135 -7.49 -6.92 -15.42
C VAL A 135 -7.26 -5.42 -15.46
N THR A 136 -7.88 -4.74 -16.43
CA THR A 136 -7.68 -3.29 -16.67
C THR A 136 -8.94 -2.44 -16.49
N SER A 137 -10.07 -3.06 -16.13
CA SER A 137 -11.38 -2.43 -15.96
C SER A 137 -12.11 -2.91 -14.71
N SER A 138 -13.18 -2.21 -14.33
CA SER A 138 -14.06 -2.58 -13.22
C SER A 138 -14.67 -3.97 -13.45
N VAL A 139 -15.09 -4.28 -14.68
CA VAL A 139 -15.59 -5.59 -15.10
C VAL A 139 -14.62 -6.23 -16.09
N GLN A 140 -14.26 -7.50 -15.89
CA GLN A 140 -13.41 -8.28 -16.78
C GLN A 140 -13.84 -9.76 -16.74
N GLU A 141 -13.80 -10.43 -17.88
CA GLU A 141 -14.22 -11.84 -18.00
C GLU A 141 -13.25 -12.62 -18.89
N ILE A 142 -13.12 -13.90 -18.58
CA ILE A 142 -12.64 -14.98 -19.45
C ILE A 142 -13.60 -16.16 -19.29
N ASP A 143 -13.58 -17.11 -20.22
CA ASP A 143 -14.27 -18.39 -20.02
C ASP A 143 -13.86 -18.98 -18.65
N SER A 144 -14.83 -19.43 -17.86
CA SER A 144 -14.69 -19.94 -16.48
C SER A 144 -14.56 -18.95 -15.32
N LEU A 145 -14.28 -17.66 -15.57
CA LEU A 145 -14.07 -16.67 -14.51
C LEU A 145 -14.51 -15.26 -14.88
N PHE A 146 -15.42 -14.71 -14.07
CA PHE A 146 -15.86 -13.32 -14.14
C PHE A 146 -15.33 -12.52 -12.97
N SER A 147 -14.90 -11.27 -13.19
CA SER A 147 -14.45 -10.35 -12.15
C SER A 147 -15.13 -8.99 -12.24
N THR A 148 -15.56 -8.46 -11.10
CA THR A 148 -16.18 -7.13 -10.99
C THR A 148 -15.74 -6.38 -9.73
N THR A 149 -15.60 -5.07 -9.78
CA THR A 149 -15.55 -4.23 -8.57
C THR A 149 -16.94 -4.01 -7.98
N PHE A 150 -17.01 -3.74 -6.69
CA PHE A 150 -18.23 -3.32 -5.98
C PHE A 150 -17.87 -2.46 -4.75
N ASP A 151 -18.89 -1.79 -4.20
CA ASP A 151 -18.75 -0.93 -3.02
C ASP A 151 -18.87 -1.76 -1.73
N ASP A 152 -17.89 -1.67 -0.84
CA ASP A 152 -17.92 -2.26 0.51
C ASP A 152 -17.85 -1.19 1.62
N GLN A 153 -16.75 -0.45 1.72
CA GLN A 153 -16.61 0.66 2.68
C GLN A 153 -16.59 2.03 1.99
N VAL A 154 -15.92 2.11 0.85
CA VAL A 154 -15.91 3.25 -0.06
C VAL A 154 -16.26 2.78 -1.47
N GLN A 155 -16.37 3.72 -2.42
CA GLN A 155 -16.71 3.36 -3.80
C GLN A 155 -15.62 2.48 -4.45
N GLU A 156 -16.04 1.36 -5.05
CA GLU A 156 -15.23 0.40 -5.80
C GLU A 156 -13.97 -0.09 -5.06
N ASP A 157 -14.05 -0.31 -3.73
CA ASP A 157 -12.93 -0.76 -2.91
C ASP A 157 -12.82 -2.27 -2.74
N ALA A 158 -13.81 -3.03 -3.20
CA ALA A 158 -13.78 -4.47 -3.19
C ALA A 158 -13.92 -5.04 -4.60
N ARG A 159 -13.42 -6.26 -4.77
CA ARG A 159 -13.49 -6.99 -6.04
C ARG A 159 -13.97 -8.40 -5.83
N GLU A 160 -14.91 -8.82 -6.66
CA GLU A 160 -15.45 -10.17 -6.71
C GLU A 160 -14.85 -10.95 -7.89
N PHE A 161 -14.69 -12.25 -7.67
CA PHE A 161 -14.30 -13.26 -8.63
C PHE A 161 -15.31 -14.41 -8.58
N VAL A 162 -16.03 -14.61 -9.67
CA VAL A 162 -17.08 -15.63 -9.81
C VAL A 162 -16.58 -16.73 -10.73
N PHE A 163 -16.33 -17.90 -10.14
CA PHE A 163 -15.95 -19.13 -10.81
C PHE A 163 -17.21 -19.89 -11.21
N ASP A 164 -17.35 -20.25 -12.49
CA ASP A 164 -18.55 -20.92 -13.01
C ASP A 164 -18.52 -22.46 -12.88
N GLY A 165 -17.37 -23.01 -12.48
CA GLY A 165 -17.10 -24.43 -12.29
C GLY A 165 -16.93 -25.26 -13.57
N SER A 166 -16.74 -24.62 -14.72
CA SER A 166 -16.49 -25.29 -16.01
C SER A 166 -15.07 -25.84 -16.14
N GLY A 167 -14.11 -25.34 -15.35
CA GLY A 167 -12.71 -25.76 -15.36
C GLY A 167 -11.88 -25.04 -14.30
N MET A 168 -10.57 -25.35 -14.25
CA MET A 168 -9.65 -24.64 -13.36
C MET A 168 -9.47 -23.20 -13.82
N ALA A 169 -9.82 -22.26 -12.96
CA ALA A 169 -9.61 -20.83 -13.19
C ALA A 169 -8.99 -20.18 -11.96
N GLY A 170 -8.56 -18.92 -12.09
CA GLY A 170 -7.99 -18.19 -10.98
C GLY A 170 -7.64 -16.74 -11.29
N PHE A 171 -7.20 -16.05 -10.24
CA PHE A 171 -6.63 -14.72 -10.34
C PHE A 171 -5.28 -14.67 -9.62
N SER A 172 -4.46 -13.71 -9.99
CA SER A 172 -3.10 -13.57 -9.45
C SER A 172 -2.62 -12.12 -9.46
N PHE A 173 -1.75 -11.81 -8.52
CA PHE A 173 -0.99 -10.56 -8.47
C PHE A 173 0.47 -10.85 -8.82
N ILE A 174 0.90 -10.34 -9.97
CA ILE A 174 2.25 -10.55 -10.49
C ILE A 174 3.05 -9.25 -10.49
N SER A 175 4.37 -9.35 -10.39
CA SER A 175 5.29 -8.23 -10.64
C SER A 175 6.14 -8.52 -11.89
N PRO A 176 6.40 -7.51 -12.74
CA PRO A 176 7.29 -7.68 -13.89
C PRO A 176 8.77 -7.90 -13.50
N PHE A 177 9.14 -7.64 -12.23
CA PHE A 177 10.48 -7.82 -11.70
C PHE A 177 10.43 -8.60 -10.39
N SER A 178 11.52 -9.29 -10.05
CA SER A 178 11.58 -10.07 -8.82
C SER A 178 11.45 -9.17 -7.59
N ARG A 179 10.79 -9.71 -6.57
CA ARG A 179 10.49 -9.00 -5.32
C ARG A 179 11.11 -9.72 -4.15
N ASP A 180 11.92 -8.96 -3.43
CA ASP A 180 12.52 -9.37 -2.17
C ASP A 180 11.54 -9.14 -1.05
N LEU A 181 11.06 -10.24 -0.48
CA LEU A 181 10.11 -10.31 0.62
C LEU A 181 10.76 -10.79 1.92
N ARG A 182 12.11 -10.87 1.99
CA ARG A 182 12.80 -11.40 3.17
C ARG A 182 12.49 -10.62 4.45
N ALA A 183 12.20 -9.33 4.33
CA ALA A 183 11.77 -8.48 5.45
C ALA A 183 10.44 -8.95 6.08
N PHE A 184 9.62 -9.72 5.36
CA PHE A 184 8.33 -10.23 5.81
C PHE A 184 8.37 -11.71 6.20
N ALA A 185 9.54 -12.35 6.13
CA ALA A 185 9.72 -13.77 6.45
C ALA A 185 10.16 -14.01 7.90
N GLY A 186 9.95 -13.04 8.80
CA GLY A 186 10.18 -13.21 10.23
C GLY A 186 9.18 -14.17 10.88
N GLU A 187 9.39 -14.50 12.16
CA GLU A 187 8.57 -15.48 12.91
C GLU A 187 7.06 -15.14 12.92
N ILE A 188 6.73 -13.85 12.88
CA ILE A 188 5.37 -13.32 12.90
C ILE A 188 4.99 -12.60 11.60
N GLY A 189 5.78 -12.81 10.54
CA GLY A 189 5.52 -12.25 9.21
C GLY A 189 4.50 -13.09 8.43
N ALA A 190 3.60 -12.43 7.72
CA ALA A 190 2.47 -13.09 7.09
C ALA A 190 1.94 -12.40 5.83
N LEU A 191 1.32 -13.21 4.97
CA LEU A 191 0.42 -12.77 3.92
C LEU A 191 -0.99 -12.79 4.49
N THR A 192 -1.62 -11.62 4.57
CA THR A 192 -2.99 -11.47 5.09
C THR A 192 -3.95 -11.13 3.97
N LEU A 193 -5.09 -11.81 3.97
CA LEU A 193 -6.16 -11.71 3.00
C LEU A 193 -7.47 -11.46 3.72
N SER A 194 -8.14 -10.34 3.41
CA SER A 194 -9.54 -10.11 3.77
C SER A 194 -10.44 -10.57 2.65
N TYR A 195 -11.22 -11.62 2.90
CA TYR A 195 -12.03 -12.29 1.90
C TYR A 195 -13.47 -12.51 2.35
N LYS A 196 -14.35 -12.73 1.39
CA LYS A 196 -15.74 -13.16 1.59
C LYS A 196 -16.07 -14.26 0.60
N VAL A 197 -16.78 -15.29 1.05
CA VAL A 197 -17.34 -16.34 0.20
C VAL A 197 -18.84 -16.40 0.37
N ASP A 198 -19.60 -16.40 -0.72
CA ASP A 198 -21.08 -16.43 -0.63
C ASP A 198 -21.61 -17.85 -0.32
N HIS A 199 -20.83 -18.87 -0.66
CA HIS A 199 -21.07 -20.25 -0.29
C HIS A 199 -19.76 -20.99 -0.06
N LEU A 200 -19.78 -21.98 0.82
CA LEU A 200 -18.56 -22.70 1.22
C LEU A 200 -18.04 -23.57 0.06
N PRO A 201 -16.72 -23.53 -0.23
CA PRO A 201 -16.14 -24.32 -1.31
C PRO A 201 -16.20 -25.83 -1.00
N LYS A 202 -16.69 -26.60 -1.98
CA LYS A 202 -16.78 -28.08 -1.88
C LYS A 202 -15.60 -28.81 -2.52
N GLN A 203 -14.83 -28.10 -3.34
CA GLN A 203 -13.59 -28.59 -3.95
C GLN A 203 -12.40 -27.81 -3.40
N PRO A 204 -11.16 -28.32 -3.56
CA PRO A 204 -9.94 -27.62 -3.17
C PRO A 204 -9.89 -26.19 -3.70
N VAL A 205 -9.43 -25.26 -2.86
CA VAL A 205 -9.12 -23.88 -3.27
C VAL A 205 -7.64 -23.70 -3.02
N TYR A 206 -6.88 -23.43 -4.08
CA TYR A 206 -5.43 -23.36 -3.97
C TYR A 206 -4.97 -21.92 -3.90
N LEU A 207 -4.22 -21.60 -2.85
CA LEU A 207 -3.41 -20.39 -2.80
C LEU A 207 -1.99 -20.73 -3.23
N GLN A 208 -1.41 -19.89 -4.07
CA GLN A 208 -0.07 -20.12 -4.64
C GLN A 208 0.79 -18.85 -4.62
N MET A 209 2.09 -19.04 -4.38
CA MET A 209 3.15 -18.04 -4.56
C MET A 209 4.27 -18.63 -5.41
N ASN A 210 4.79 -17.85 -6.35
CA ASN A 210 5.82 -18.31 -7.29
C ASN A 210 6.99 -17.33 -7.38
N CYS A 211 8.20 -17.89 -7.52
CA CYS A 211 9.37 -17.15 -7.95
C CYS A 211 9.20 -16.67 -9.39
N LEU A 212 9.78 -15.52 -9.72
CA LEU A 212 9.75 -15.00 -11.09
C LEU A 212 10.43 -15.95 -12.08
N SER A 213 11.49 -16.65 -11.65
CA SER A 213 12.19 -17.65 -12.48
C SER A 213 11.36 -18.89 -12.78
N GLY A 214 10.28 -19.13 -12.01
CA GLY A 214 9.49 -20.37 -12.04
C GLY A 214 10.15 -21.54 -11.28
N GLU A 215 11.34 -21.36 -10.71
CA GLU A 215 12.09 -22.41 -10.01
C GLU A 215 11.52 -22.76 -8.63
N CYS A 216 10.77 -21.83 -8.03
CA CYS A 216 10.03 -22.06 -6.80
C CYS A 216 8.53 -21.82 -7.01
N GLN A 217 7.73 -22.79 -6.59
CA GLN A 217 6.26 -22.75 -6.67
C GLN A 217 5.70 -23.41 -5.42
N VAL A 218 5.11 -22.60 -4.55
CA VAL A 218 4.47 -23.09 -3.32
C VAL A 218 2.98 -22.97 -3.47
N LYS A 219 2.29 -24.10 -3.38
CA LYS A 219 0.85 -24.23 -3.56
C LYS A 219 0.25 -24.96 -2.37
N ILE A 220 -0.73 -24.32 -1.74
CA ILE A 220 -1.40 -24.82 -0.53
C ILE A 220 -2.91 -24.91 -0.77
N ASP A 221 -3.54 -25.98 -0.28
CA ASP A 221 -5.00 -26.09 -0.27
C ASP A 221 -5.55 -25.38 0.98
N VAL A 222 -6.33 -24.32 0.77
CA VAL A 222 -6.93 -23.50 1.83
C VAL A 222 -8.42 -23.81 2.03
N GLN A 223 -8.96 -24.87 1.41
CA GLN A 223 -10.39 -25.17 1.46
C GLN A 223 -10.92 -25.25 2.90
N GLN A 224 -10.22 -25.95 3.79
CA GLN A 224 -10.68 -26.14 5.17
C GLN A 224 -10.69 -24.83 5.96
N GLN A 225 -9.77 -23.90 5.66
CA GLN A 225 -9.71 -22.59 6.30
C GLN A 225 -10.85 -21.71 5.81
N LEU A 226 -11.14 -21.74 4.50
CA LEU A 226 -12.29 -21.02 3.93
C LEU A 226 -13.63 -21.58 4.43
N GLN A 227 -13.71 -22.88 4.75
CA GLN A 227 -14.91 -23.50 5.33
C GLN A 227 -15.21 -23.06 6.77
N GLN A 228 -14.27 -22.39 7.45
CA GLN A 228 -14.48 -21.82 8.78
C GLN A 228 -15.15 -20.44 8.75
N ALA A 229 -15.21 -19.80 7.58
CA ALA A 229 -15.88 -18.52 7.41
C ALA A 229 -17.41 -18.67 7.46
N GLN A 230 -18.08 -17.61 7.87
CA GLN A 230 -19.53 -17.50 7.73
C GLN A 230 -19.87 -17.02 6.30
N PRO A 231 -20.70 -17.75 5.54
CA PRO A 231 -21.07 -17.35 4.18
C PRO A 231 -21.67 -15.94 4.12
N GLY A 232 -21.22 -15.14 3.16
CA GLY A 232 -21.65 -13.74 2.97
C GLY A 232 -21.05 -12.75 3.96
N GLU A 233 -20.23 -13.20 4.92
CA GLU A 233 -19.49 -12.33 5.84
C GLU A 233 -18.02 -12.31 5.50
N TRP A 234 -17.39 -11.18 5.80
CA TRP A 234 -15.96 -11.02 5.63
C TRP A 234 -15.19 -11.74 6.74
N ALA A 235 -14.13 -12.42 6.35
CA ALA A 235 -13.17 -13.08 7.22
C ALA A 235 -11.74 -12.69 6.82
N THR A 236 -10.79 -13.00 7.71
CA THR A 236 -9.36 -12.80 7.45
C THR A 236 -8.64 -14.14 7.47
N LEU A 237 -7.83 -14.40 6.46
CA LEU A 237 -6.87 -15.49 6.42
C LEU A 237 -5.46 -14.91 6.52
N SER A 238 -4.65 -15.43 7.44
CA SER A 238 -3.24 -15.05 7.60
C SER A 238 -2.37 -16.28 7.39
N LEU A 239 -1.45 -16.22 6.43
CA LEU A 239 -0.54 -17.32 6.10
C LEU A 239 0.90 -16.95 6.46
N SER A 240 1.59 -17.82 7.18
CA SER A 240 2.98 -17.58 7.59
C SER A 240 3.89 -17.55 6.38
N LEU A 241 4.64 -16.46 6.20
CA LEU A 241 5.64 -16.40 5.14
C LEU A 241 6.82 -17.33 5.42
N GLN A 242 7.18 -17.53 6.69
CA GLN A 242 8.19 -18.51 7.08
C GLN A 242 7.78 -19.93 6.65
N CYS A 243 6.51 -20.31 6.83
CA CYS A 243 6.04 -21.62 6.38
C CYS A 243 6.07 -21.80 4.87
N LEU A 244 5.77 -20.74 4.11
CA LEU A 244 5.89 -20.77 2.66
C LEU A 244 7.36 -20.88 2.24
N GLN A 245 8.27 -20.22 2.95
CA GLN A 245 9.72 -20.37 2.74
C GLN A 245 10.19 -21.79 3.03
N ASP A 246 9.74 -22.38 4.14
CA ASP A 246 10.06 -23.77 4.53
C ASP A 246 9.49 -24.78 3.52
N ALA A 247 8.36 -24.46 2.89
CA ALA A 247 7.76 -25.22 1.78
C ALA A 247 8.49 -25.02 0.43
N GLY A 248 9.52 -24.18 0.37
CA GLY A 248 10.41 -24.02 -0.78
C GLY A 248 10.28 -22.69 -1.53
N LEU A 249 9.56 -21.70 -1.01
CA LEU A 249 9.51 -20.36 -1.61
C LEU A 249 10.85 -19.64 -1.38
N ASP A 250 11.53 -19.20 -2.46
CA ASP A 250 12.62 -18.24 -2.33
C ASP A 250 12.03 -16.82 -2.20
N THR A 251 11.97 -16.34 -0.96
CA THR A 251 11.43 -15.03 -0.62
C THR A 251 12.27 -13.88 -1.19
N ALA A 252 13.50 -14.11 -1.68
CA ALA A 252 14.28 -13.07 -2.33
C ALA A 252 13.88 -12.81 -3.79
N ALA A 253 13.10 -13.71 -4.41
CA ALA A 253 12.91 -13.76 -5.86
C ALA A 253 11.45 -13.88 -6.32
N VAL A 254 10.48 -13.47 -5.49
CA VAL A 254 9.05 -13.65 -5.77
C VAL A 254 8.60 -12.86 -6.99
N GLY A 255 7.83 -13.50 -7.88
CA GLY A 255 7.26 -12.88 -9.09
C GLY A 255 5.73 -12.90 -9.11
N GLU A 256 5.10 -13.93 -8.53
CA GLU A 256 3.66 -13.99 -8.28
C GLU A 256 3.47 -14.08 -6.76
N VAL A 257 3.06 -12.97 -6.14
CA VAL A 257 2.97 -12.83 -4.68
C VAL A 257 1.70 -13.40 -4.09
N PHE A 258 0.70 -13.58 -4.94
CA PHE A 258 -0.56 -14.19 -4.58
C PHE A 258 -1.21 -14.73 -5.85
N SER A 259 -1.67 -15.97 -5.80
CA SER A 259 -2.63 -16.52 -6.74
C SER A 259 -3.66 -17.36 -6.00
N LEU A 260 -4.92 -17.27 -6.42
CA LEU A 260 -5.99 -18.16 -5.97
C LEU A 260 -6.59 -18.85 -7.19
N SER A 261 -6.69 -20.18 -7.13
CA SER A 261 -7.30 -20.99 -8.18
C SER A 261 -8.29 -22.02 -7.63
N HIS A 262 -9.33 -22.28 -8.42
CA HIS A 262 -10.42 -23.17 -8.07
C HIS A 262 -11.07 -23.74 -9.33
N ALA A 263 -11.60 -24.97 -9.25
CA ALA A 263 -12.25 -25.65 -10.36
C ALA A 263 -13.78 -25.76 -10.23
N GLY A 264 -14.34 -25.44 -9.07
CA GLY A 264 -15.78 -25.52 -8.81
C GLY A 264 -16.47 -24.16 -8.87
N ASN A 265 -17.79 -24.15 -8.62
CA ASN A 265 -18.52 -22.90 -8.50
C ASN A 265 -18.14 -22.22 -7.19
N LEU A 266 -17.74 -20.95 -7.26
CA LEU A 266 -17.38 -20.14 -6.09
C LEU A 266 -17.60 -18.66 -6.42
N SER A 267 -18.20 -17.91 -5.49
CA SER A 267 -18.05 -16.46 -5.45
C SER A 267 -17.05 -16.11 -4.37
N PHE A 268 -15.97 -15.44 -4.75
CA PHE A 268 -14.87 -15.06 -3.87
C PHE A 268 -14.62 -13.56 -3.99
N SER A 269 -14.87 -12.81 -2.93
CA SER A 269 -14.57 -11.38 -2.87
C SER A 269 -13.31 -11.11 -2.07
N ILE A 270 -12.56 -10.09 -2.48
CA ILE A 270 -11.43 -9.52 -1.74
C ILE A 270 -11.67 -8.02 -1.52
N ARG A 271 -11.15 -7.50 -0.42
CA ARG A 271 -11.03 -6.05 -0.20
C ARG A 271 -9.64 -5.61 0.25
N ASP A 272 -8.86 -6.55 0.75
CA ASP A 272 -7.50 -6.28 1.19
C ASP A 272 -6.62 -7.53 1.04
N ILE A 273 -5.42 -7.32 0.49
CA ILE A 273 -4.33 -8.30 0.49
C ILE A 273 -3.04 -7.55 0.80
N ARG A 274 -2.31 -7.99 1.81
CA ARG A 274 -1.04 -7.35 2.20
C ARG A 274 -0.05 -8.36 2.79
N LEU A 275 1.22 -8.01 2.72
CA LEU A 275 2.27 -8.61 3.54
C LEU A 275 2.48 -7.73 4.77
N VAL A 276 2.62 -8.35 5.92
CA VAL A 276 2.93 -7.71 7.20
C VAL A 276 4.18 -8.37 7.77
N ALA A 277 5.17 -7.57 8.19
CA ALA A 277 6.40 -8.10 8.78
C ALA A 277 6.17 -8.59 10.22
N GLU A 278 5.23 -7.96 10.91
CA GLU A 278 4.73 -8.40 12.20
C GLU A 278 3.21 -8.26 12.24
N GLN A 279 2.54 -9.22 12.87
CA GLN A 279 1.10 -9.13 13.09
C GLN A 279 0.82 -8.47 14.45
N ALA A 280 -0.07 -7.47 14.47
CA ALA A 280 -0.68 -7.03 15.72
C ALA A 280 -1.44 -8.20 16.36
N GLU A 281 -1.15 -8.46 17.63
CA GLU A 281 -1.48 -9.65 18.41
C GLU A 281 -3.01 -9.97 18.42
N ALA A 282 -3.49 -10.73 17.43
CA ALA A 282 -4.83 -11.37 17.39
C ALA A 282 -5.03 -12.32 16.20
N ALA A 283 -4.31 -12.15 15.08
CA ALA A 283 -4.46 -13.02 13.93
C ALA A 283 -3.67 -14.33 14.14
N LYS A 284 -4.36 -15.47 14.07
CA LYS A 284 -3.71 -16.78 14.06
C LYS A 284 -3.08 -16.98 12.69
N THR A 285 -1.80 -16.65 12.55
CA THR A 285 -1.02 -17.04 11.38
C THR A 285 -1.10 -18.56 11.23
N VAL A 286 -1.55 -19.00 10.06
CA VAL A 286 -1.71 -20.42 9.75
C VAL A 286 -0.49 -20.90 8.98
N CYS A 287 0.06 -22.01 9.44
CA CYS A 287 1.07 -22.79 8.73
C CYS A 287 0.35 -24.02 8.15
N LEU A 288 0.17 -24.05 6.82
CA LEU A 288 -0.45 -25.18 6.12
C LEU A 288 0.65 -25.97 5.43
N ASN A 289 0.75 -27.25 5.78
CA ASN A 289 1.70 -28.21 5.20
C ASN A 289 1.00 -29.11 4.19
#